data_AF-A0A1H1F4K5-F1
#
_entry.id   AF-A0A1H1F4K5-F1
#
_cell.length_a   1.000
_cell.length_b   1.000
_cell.length_c   1.000
_cell.angle_alpha   90.00
_cell.angle_beta   90.00
_cell.angle_gamma   90.00
#
_symmetry.space_group_name_H-M   'P 1'
#
loop_
_entity.id
_entity.type
_entity.pdbx_description
1 polymer ?
#
loop_
_entity_poly.entity_id
_entity_poly.type
_entity_poly.pdbx_seq_one_letter_code
_entity_poly.pdbx_strand_id
1 'polypeptide(L)'
;MSPSLLVSALGCAVRIEPGDRSPDDVAAIARAWGDAVVTAGGPLPAAHRDVTPAGGAIAHALAGLSQAVTLAAIEARRGELWMLHAGGLSDDDGNVVAIVGPSGRGKTTATRALAAHYGYVTDETVGVAADGTVLPYRKPLSIIEDPLADKAQRSGSELGLGALPAAPLRLSAIVLLDRVPGGPAQPVLEPCDLADALPELVEQTSYLADLPAPLRRVAAHVAAVGGVHRVTYSEAETLAAALAPLFRPAAEIEHVRAAASAPESAGAAPADTTGTETSWWRGAHLDVLELAPVVDDGPERLALLQPEADGGATLRILDGIGPTLWRVAATPRTAGGLVAAVVSEHGAPPTGDPGAAVAAAVAALATEGVLVREPSWRVRSDVAWTANGDGFAALPLGRGGAPEPVALEGTAALIWAALTTARGATADALVRAVASRGDLDAIEIDGDVRVFLGLLADRGLAELYLP
;
A
#
# COMPACT_ATOMS: atom_id res chain seq x y z
N MET A 1 4.59 37.99 -14.33
CA MET A 1 4.33 36.65 -13.79
C MET A 1 4.19 35.71 -14.97
N SER A 2 5.03 34.69 -15.06
CA SER A 2 4.89 33.64 -16.07
C SER A 2 3.63 32.82 -15.74
N PRO A 3 2.84 32.39 -16.74
CA PRO A 3 1.61 31.65 -16.47
C PRO A 3 1.94 30.28 -15.83
N SER A 4 1.22 29.94 -14.76
CA SER A 4 1.32 28.61 -14.16
C SER A 4 0.67 27.55 -15.04
N LEU A 5 1.19 26.32 -14.96
CA LEU A 5 0.71 25.19 -15.74
C LEU A 5 -0.11 24.26 -14.84
N LEU A 6 -1.32 23.90 -15.25
CA LEU A 6 -2.15 22.96 -14.52
C LEU A 6 -2.12 21.59 -15.19
N VAL A 7 -1.70 20.55 -14.47
CA VAL A 7 -1.60 19.18 -14.98
C VAL A 7 -2.47 18.22 -14.17
N SER A 8 -2.94 17.15 -14.83
CA SER A 8 -3.62 16.04 -14.18
C SER A 8 -2.64 14.92 -13.87
N ALA A 9 -2.63 14.48 -12.62
CA ALA A 9 -1.88 13.32 -12.16
C ALA A 9 -2.76 12.49 -11.24
N LEU A 10 -3.12 11.26 -11.65
CA LEU A 10 -4.03 10.39 -10.88
C LEU A 10 -5.35 11.09 -10.56
N GLY A 11 -5.86 11.87 -11.51
CA GLY A 11 -7.04 12.72 -11.37
C GLY A 11 -6.91 13.86 -10.35
N CYS A 12 -5.74 14.10 -9.76
CA CYS A 12 -5.42 15.29 -8.96
C CYS A 12 -5.03 16.44 -9.90
N ALA A 13 -5.37 17.68 -9.56
CA ALA A 13 -4.87 18.85 -10.27
C ALA A 13 -3.62 19.39 -9.57
N VAL A 14 -2.48 19.29 -10.23
CA VAL A 14 -1.21 19.84 -9.73
C VAL A 14 -0.88 21.09 -10.51
N ARG A 15 -0.79 22.21 -9.82
CA ARG A 15 -0.36 23.49 -10.41
C ARG A 15 1.16 23.57 -10.29
N ILE A 16 1.81 23.68 -11.43
CA ILE A 16 3.25 23.88 -11.55
C ILE A 16 3.48 25.38 -11.62
N GLU A 17 4.08 25.91 -10.56
CA GLU A 17 4.45 27.32 -10.44
C GLU A 17 5.89 27.49 -10.92
N PRO A 18 6.14 28.09 -12.11
CA PRO A 18 7.49 28.14 -12.67
C PRO A 18 8.46 29.03 -11.87
N GLY A 19 7.97 29.86 -10.95
CA GLY A 19 8.77 30.81 -10.19
C GLY A 19 9.47 31.83 -11.08
N ASP A 20 10.74 32.13 -10.79
CA ASP A 20 11.56 33.12 -11.50
C ASP A 20 12.24 32.58 -12.78
N ARG A 21 11.74 31.47 -13.34
CA ARG A 21 12.32 30.86 -14.54
C ARG A 21 12.18 31.72 -15.78
N SER A 22 13.16 31.54 -16.68
CA SER A 22 13.16 32.19 -17.99
C SER A 22 11.94 31.74 -18.83
N PRO A 23 11.51 32.54 -19.82
CA PRO A 23 10.44 32.14 -20.74
C PRO A 23 10.74 30.82 -21.48
N ASP A 24 12.00 30.56 -21.81
CA ASP A 24 12.42 29.33 -22.50
C ASP A 24 12.28 28.10 -21.59
N ASP A 25 12.66 28.22 -20.32
CA ASP A 25 12.47 27.18 -19.31
C ASP A 25 10.98 26.87 -19.10
N VAL A 26 10.13 27.90 -19.05
CA VAL A 26 8.67 27.74 -18.94
C VAL A 26 8.12 27.01 -20.16
N ALA A 27 8.59 27.34 -21.37
CA ALA A 27 8.19 26.66 -22.59
C ALA A 27 8.66 25.19 -22.59
N ALA A 28 9.84 24.89 -22.04
CA ALA A 28 10.34 23.52 -21.90
C ALA A 28 9.48 22.70 -20.91
N ILE A 29 9.09 23.29 -19.78
CA ILE A 29 8.16 22.67 -18.81
C ILE A 29 6.82 22.38 -19.48
N ALA A 30 6.23 23.38 -20.15
CA ALA A 30 4.94 23.23 -20.82
C ALA A 30 4.98 22.14 -21.91
N ARG A 31 6.09 22.04 -22.65
CA ARG A 31 6.28 21.01 -23.67
C ARG A 31 6.38 19.62 -23.07
N ALA A 32 7.24 19.44 -22.05
CA ALA A 32 7.43 18.14 -21.41
C ALA A 32 6.11 17.60 -20.83
N TRP A 33 5.31 18.47 -20.21
CA TRP A 33 4.04 18.11 -19.56
C TRP A 33 2.80 18.20 -20.46
N GLY A 34 2.97 18.47 -21.76
CA GLY A 34 1.87 18.79 -22.69
C GLY A 34 0.73 17.78 -22.65
N ASP A 35 1.04 16.49 -22.54
CA ASP A 35 0.06 15.39 -22.53
C ASP A 35 -0.77 15.29 -21.24
N ALA A 36 -0.34 15.95 -20.17
CA ALA A 36 -1.02 15.96 -18.87
C ALA A 36 -1.77 17.27 -18.61
N VAL A 37 -1.70 18.26 -19.50
CA VAL A 37 -2.30 19.58 -19.29
C VAL A 37 -3.81 19.50 -19.22
N VAL A 38 -4.40 20.18 -18.24
CA VAL A 38 -5.85 20.31 -18.09
C VAL A 38 -6.27 21.72 -18.50
N THR A 39 -7.17 21.84 -19.48
CA THR A 39 -7.80 23.12 -19.79
C THR A 39 -8.75 23.54 -18.66
N ALA A 40 -8.53 24.74 -18.11
CA ALA A 40 -9.38 25.34 -17.10
C ALA A 40 -10.78 25.62 -17.66
N GLY A 41 -11.74 24.73 -17.36
CA GLY A 41 -13.14 24.87 -17.80
C GLY A 41 -14.14 23.99 -17.04
N GLY A 42 -13.68 23.02 -16.24
CA GLY A 42 -14.49 22.24 -15.32
C GLY A 42 -14.09 22.50 -13.85
N PRO A 43 -14.89 22.05 -12.87
CA PRO A 43 -14.49 22.11 -11.46
C PRO A 43 -13.14 21.42 -11.28
N LEU A 44 -12.19 22.10 -10.62
CA LEU A 44 -10.91 21.51 -10.25
C LEU A 44 -11.17 20.25 -9.40
N PRO A 45 -10.42 19.16 -9.61
CA PRO A 45 -10.47 18.00 -8.72
C PRO A 45 -10.31 18.39 -7.25
N ALA A 46 -10.92 17.61 -6.36
CA ALA A 46 -11.00 17.89 -4.91
C ALA A 46 -9.64 18.10 -4.22
N ALA A 47 -8.54 17.57 -4.80
CA ALA A 47 -7.19 17.82 -4.34
C ALA A 47 -6.45 18.72 -5.35
N HIS A 48 -5.96 19.84 -4.83
CA HIS A 48 -5.13 20.80 -5.55
C HIS A 48 -3.80 20.96 -4.81
N ARG A 49 -2.69 20.82 -5.54
CA ARG A 49 -1.33 20.92 -5.00
C ARG A 49 -0.53 21.91 -5.84
N ASP A 50 0.30 22.72 -5.18
CA ASP A 50 1.25 23.61 -5.85
C ASP A 50 2.66 22.98 -5.78
N VAL A 51 3.36 22.95 -6.91
CA VAL A 51 4.73 22.44 -7.02
C VAL A 51 5.59 23.47 -7.75
N THR A 52 6.75 23.80 -7.18
CA THR A 52 7.71 24.72 -7.79
C THR A 52 8.95 23.95 -8.25
N PRO A 53 9.35 24.02 -9.54
CA PRO A 53 10.53 23.31 -10.02
C PRO A 53 11.82 23.89 -9.41
N ALA A 54 12.69 23.04 -8.85
CA ALA A 54 13.94 23.46 -8.20
C ALA A 54 14.90 24.24 -9.12
N GLY A 55 15.50 25.34 -8.65
CA GLY A 55 16.40 26.18 -9.45
C GLY A 55 17.60 25.45 -10.07
N GLY A 56 18.31 26.13 -10.99
CA GLY A 56 19.44 25.55 -11.72
C GLY A 56 19.08 25.10 -13.14
N ALA A 57 19.90 24.21 -13.70
CA ALA A 57 19.76 23.76 -15.09
C ALA A 57 18.39 23.10 -15.35
N ILE A 58 17.77 23.42 -16.48
CA ILE A 58 16.40 22.98 -16.81
C ILE A 58 16.25 21.45 -16.87
N ALA A 59 17.25 20.72 -17.35
CA ALA A 59 17.20 19.26 -17.43
C ALA A 59 17.06 18.62 -16.03
N HIS A 60 17.90 19.05 -15.09
CA HIS A 60 17.83 18.61 -13.69
C HIS A 60 16.50 19.02 -13.03
N ALA A 61 16.07 20.26 -13.27
CA ALA A 61 14.81 20.76 -12.74
C ALA A 61 13.59 19.96 -13.22
N LEU A 62 13.56 19.54 -14.49
CA LEU A 62 12.47 18.74 -15.04
C LEU A 62 12.41 17.34 -14.42
N ALA A 63 13.58 16.72 -14.16
CA ALA A 63 13.64 15.44 -13.47
C ALA A 63 13.08 15.54 -12.03
N GLY A 64 13.53 16.54 -11.27
CA GLY A 64 13.01 16.81 -9.92
C GLY A 64 11.52 17.17 -9.91
N LEU A 65 11.06 17.92 -10.91
CA LEU A 65 9.64 18.27 -11.06
C LEU A 65 8.75 17.04 -11.27
N SER A 66 9.17 16.10 -12.13
CA SER A 66 8.48 14.82 -12.33
C SER A 66 8.32 14.05 -11.01
N GLN A 67 9.37 13.99 -10.20
CA GLN A 67 9.29 13.36 -8.88
C GLN A 67 8.33 14.11 -7.93
N ALA A 68 8.43 15.43 -7.87
CA ALA A 68 7.60 16.26 -7.00
C ALA A 68 6.11 16.20 -7.35
N VAL A 69 5.76 16.23 -8.64
CA VAL A 69 4.37 16.06 -9.12
C VAL A 69 3.85 14.66 -8.79
N THR A 70 4.68 13.62 -9.00
CA THR A 70 4.30 12.24 -8.66
C THR A 70 4.00 12.11 -7.17
N LEU A 71 4.90 12.60 -6.31
CA LEU A 71 4.72 12.53 -4.85
C LEU A 71 3.47 13.30 -4.41
N ALA A 72 3.28 14.53 -4.89
CA ALA A 72 2.11 15.35 -4.58
C ALA A 72 0.80 14.67 -4.97
N ALA A 73 0.77 13.98 -6.12
CA ALA A 73 -0.39 13.24 -6.60
C ALA A 73 -0.66 11.97 -5.76
N ILE A 74 0.38 11.19 -5.45
CA ILE A 74 0.25 9.98 -4.62
C ILE A 74 -0.21 10.34 -3.21
N GLU A 75 0.39 11.36 -2.58
CA GLU A 75 -0.01 11.84 -1.26
C GLU A 75 -1.45 12.36 -1.24
N ALA A 76 -1.88 13.06 -2.30
CA ALA A 76 -3.26 13.53 -2.45
C ALA A 76 -4.28 12.39 -2.63
N ARG A 77 -3.84 11.18 -3.00
CA ARG A 77 -4.68 10.00 -3.25
C ARG A 77 -4.50 8.88 -2.23
N ARG A 78 -3.71 9.14 -1.19
CA ARG A 78 -3.50 8.24 -0.05
C ARG A 78 -4.83 7.83 0.57
N GLY A 79 -5.02 6.52 0.75
CA GLY A 79 -6.26 5.93 1.29
C GLY A 79 -7.45 5.86 0.32
N GLU A 80 -7.37 6.53 -0.85
CA GLU A 80 -8.44 6.53 -1.85
C GLU A 80 -8.19 5.52 -2.96
N LEU A 81 -7.01 5.57 -3.60
CA LEU A 81 -6.65 4.76 -4.75
C LEU A 81 -5.69 3.64 -4.38
N TRP A 82 -5.87 2.45 -4.95
CA TRP A 82 -4.78 1.49 -5.02
C TRP A 82 -3.75 1.98 -6.05
N MET A 83 -2.61 2.45 -5.56
CA MET A 83 -1.55 3.05 -6.38
C MET A 83 -0.41 2.05 -6.56
N LEU A 84 -0.39 1.41 -7.72
CA LEU A 84 0.57 0.36 -8.06
C LEU A 84 1.70 0.95 -8.92
N HIS A 85 2.95 0.68 -8.54
CA HIS A 85 4.14 1.06 -9.28
C HIS A 85 4.27 0.22 -10.56
N ALA A 86 3.47 0.57 -11.55
CA ALA A 86 3.24 -0.17 -12.78
C ALA A 86 3.22 0.78 -13.99
N GLY A 87 3.50 0.24 -15.17
CA GLY A 87 3.10 0.87 -16.42
C GLY A 87 1.63 0.58 -16.70
N GLY A 88 0.92 1.54 -17.30
CA GLY A 88 -0.48 1.38 -17.70
C GLY A 88 -0.64 1.62 -19.20
N LEU A 89 -1.29 0.68 -19.88
CA LEU A 89 -1.58 0.73 -21.31
C LEU A 89 -3.08 0.56 -21.50
N SER A 90 -3.70 1.30 -22.42
CA SER A 90 -5.13 1.17 -22.75
C SER A 90 -5.36 0.74 -24.19
N ASP A 91 -6.40 -0.05 -24.45
CA ASP A 91 -6.96 -0.19 -25.80
C ASP A 91 -7.85 1.02 -26.17
N ASP A 92 -8.48 0.97 -27.33
CA ASP A 92 -9.36 2.03 -27.85
C ASP A 92 -10.70 2.13 -27.08
N ASP A 93 -11.09 1.08 -26.36
CA ASP A 93 -12.31 1.00 -25.56
C ASP A 93 -12.09 1.42 -24.09
N GLY A 94 -10.85 1.72 -23.71
CA GLY A 94 -10.48 2.16 -22.36
C GLY A 94 -10.16 1.02 -21.38
N ASN A 95 -10.02 -0.21 -21.85
CA ASN A 95 -9.58 -1.33 -21.02
C ASN A 95 -8.07 -1.20 -20.77
N VAL A 96 -7.64 -1.27 -19.51
CA VAL A 96 -6.28 -0.98 -19.07
C VAL A 96 -5.59 -2.23 -18.54
N VAL A 97 -4.44 -2.56 -19.13
CA VAL A 97 -3.51 -3.57 -18.59
C VAL A 97 -2.46 -2.86 -17.75
N ALA A 98 -2.35 -3.24 -16.47
CA ALA A 98 -1.28 -2.80 -15.58
C ALA A 98 -0.10 -3.77 -15.65
N ILE A 99 1.06 -3.29 -16.08
CA ILE A 99 2.31 -4.06 -16.15
C ILE A 99 3.21 -3.72 -14.96
N VAL A 100 3.36 -4.69 -14.07
CA VAL A 100 4.14 -4.63 -12.85
C VAL A 100 5.50 -5.25 -13.13
N GLY A 101 6.55 -4.68 -12.57
CA GLY A 101 7.86 -5.29 -12.62
C GLY A 101 8.83 -4.55 -11.72
N PRO A 102 9.86 -5.25 -11.18
CA PRO A 102 10.82 -4.64 -10.28
C PRO A 102 11.48 -3.42 -10.90
N SER A 103 11.79 -2.42 -10.07
CA SER A 103 12.51 -1.23 -10.51
C SER A 103 13.83 -1.63 -11.19
N GLY A 104 14.15 -0.99 -12.31
CA GLY A 104 15.37 -1.28 -13.09
C GLY A 104 15.34 -2.53 -13.98
N ARG A 105 14.26 -3.34 -13.99
CA ARG A 105 14.14 -4.54 -14.85
C ARG A 105 13.51 -4.29 -16.23
N GLY A 106 13.44 -3.04 -16.67
CA GLY A 106 12.98 -2.69 -18.01
C GLY A 106 11.47 -2.45 -18.14
N LYS A 107 10.75 -2.16 -17.04
CA LYS A 107 9.34 -1.76 -17.05
C LYS A 107 9.10 -0.55 -17.98
N THR A 108 9.83 0.54 -17.81
CA THR A 108 9.73 1.72 -18.71
C THR A 108 10.03 1.34 -20.17
N THR A 109 10.98 0.46 -20.42
CA THR A 109 11.27 -0.03 -21.78
C THR A 109 10.09 -0.82 -22.35
N ALA A 110 9.51 -1.74 -21.57
CA ALA A 110 8.32 -2.50 -21.95
C ALA A 110 7.10 -1.60 -22.18
N THR A 111 6.81 -0.69 -21.26
CA THR A 111 5.73 0.30 -21.40
C THR A 111 5.89 1.10 -22.67
N ARG A 112 7.10 1.57 -23.00
CA ARG A 112 7.36 2.34 -24.23
C ARG A 112 7.13 1.51 -25.48
N ALA A 113 7.61 0.27 -25.52
CA ALA A 113 7.40 -0.62 -26.67
C ALA A 113 5.91 -0.92 -26.87
N LEU A 114 5.18 -1.21 -25.80
CA LEU A 114 3.73 -1.47 -25.83
C LEU A 114 2.93 -0.22 -26.22
N ALA A 115 3.34 0.96 -25.74
CA ALA A 115 2.69 2.22 -26.03
C ALA A 115 2.85 2.69 -27.49
N ALA A 116 3.62 1.98 -28.33
CA ALA A 116 3.57 2.16 -29.78
C ALA A 116 2.31 1.55 -30.42
N HIS A 117 1.65 0.62 -29.72
CA HIS A 117 0.46 -0.10 -30.18
C HIS A 117 -0.81 0.23 -29.37
N TYR A 118 -0.64 0.68 -28.13
CA TYR A 118 -1.70 0.95 -27.18
C TYR A 118 -1.60 2.38 -26.64
N GLY A 119 -2.70 2.89 -26.06
CA GLY A 119 -2.73 4.19 -25.41
C GLY A 119 -1.83 4.25 -24.19
N TYR A 120 -1.00 5.28 -24.08
CA TYR A 120 -0.09 5.48 -22.95
C TYR A 120 -0.82 6.12 -21.76
N VAL A 121 -1.02 5.35 -20.69
CA VAL A 121 -1.61 5.86 -19.43
C VAL A 121 -0.52 6.44 -18.54
N THR A 122 0.54 5.67 -18.27
CA THR A 122 1.66 6.01 -17.38
C THR A 122 2.79 4.97 -17.49
N ASP A 123 4.02 5.33 -17.13
CA ASP A 123 5.14 4.39 -16.91
C ASP A 123 5.52 4.21 -15.42
N GLU A 124 4.84 4.93 -14.52
CA GLU A 124 5.25 5.07 -13.12
C GLU A 124 4.22 4.54 -12.12
N THR A 125 2.98 5.00 -12.19
CA THR A 125 1.97 4.70 -11.16
C THR A 125 0.59 4.59 -11.78
N VAL A 126 0.02 3.40 -11.70
CA VAL A 126 -1.39 3.14 -12.05
C VAL A 126 -2.22 3.30 -10.78
N GLY A 127 -3.10 4.32 -10.77
CA GLY A 127 -4.06 4.53 -9.69
C GLY A 127 -5.42 3.91 -10.02
N VAL A 128 -5.82 2.90 -9.25
CA VAL A 128 -7.09 2.18 -9.40
C VAL A 128 -8.05 2.58 -8.29
N ALA A 129 -9.21 3.11 -8.63
CA ALA A 129 -10.28 3.41 -7.71
C ALA A 129 -11.02 2.13 -7.28
N ALA A 130 -11.78 2.19 -6.18
CA ALA A 130 -12.48 1.04 -5.61
C ALA A 130 -13.47 0.34 -6.56
N ASP A 131 -13.91 1.00 -7.63
CA ASP A 131 -14.80 0.44 -8.67
C ASP A 131 -14.07 -0.02 -9.93
N GLY A 132 -12.73 -0.07 -9.91
CA GLY A 132 -11.89 -0.47 -11.03
C GLY A 132 -11.55 0.64 -12.02
N THR A 133 -12.04 1.87 -11.80
CA THR A 133 -11.66 3.04 -12.62
C THR A 133 -10.17 3.31 -12.50
N VAL A 134 -9.49 3.47 -13.64
CA VAL A 134 -8.09 3.90 -13.68
C VAL A 134 -8.03 5.40 -13.94
N LEU A 135 -7.32 6.12 -13.09
CA LEU A 135 -7.10 7.56 -13.30
C LEU A 135 -5.80 7.78 -14.06
N PRO A 136 -5.82 8.54 -15.18
CA PRO A 136 -4.65 8.70 -16.02
C PRO A 136 -3.55 9.50 -15.31
N TYR A 137 -2.29 9.17 -15.66
CA TYR A 137 -1.13 9.94 -15.24
C TYR A 137 -0.06 9.95 -16.33
N ARG A 138 -0.25 10.81 -17.33
CA ARG A 138 0.60 10.93 -18.52
C ARG A 138 1.90 11.69 -18.23
N LYS A 139 2.68 11.17 -17.29
CA LYS A 139 3.96 11.73 -16.86
C LYS A 139 4.94 11.80 -18.05
N PRO A 140 5.77 12.87 -18.14
CA PRO A 140 6.91 12.88 -19.05
C PRO A 140 7.86 11.71 -18.75
N LEU A 141 8.42 11.10 -19.79
CA LEU A 141 9.35 9.99 -19.67
C LEU A 141 10.79 10.50 -19.59
N SER A 142 11.54 9.93 -18.65
CA SER A 142 12.99 10.15 -18.52
C SER A 142 13.74 9.26 -19.52
N ILE A 143 14.27 9.84 -20.59
CA ILE A 143 15.02 9.12 -21.62
C ILE A 143 16.50 9.50 -21.63
N ILE A 144 17.34 8.53 -21.97
CA ILE A 144 18.77 8.76 -22.19
C ILE A 144 18.95 9.04 -23.68
N GLU A 145 19.20 10.31 -24.03
CA GLU A 145 19.53 10.73 -25.41
C GLU A 145 21.04 10.80 -25.62
N ASP A 146 21.76 11.36 -24.63
CA ASP A 146 23.23 11.39 -24.57
C ASP A 146 23.68 10.71 -23.26
N PRO A 147 24.51 9.65 -23.33
CA PRO A 147 25.04 8.97 -22.14
C PRO A 147 25.82 9.85 -21.17
N LEU A 148 26.31 11.02 -21.62
CA LEU A 148 27.11 11.95 -20.83
C LEU A 148 26.28 13.12 -20.25
N ALA A 149 24.99 13.23 -20.61
CA ALA A 149 24.10 14.29 -20.18
C ALA A 149 23.03 13.78 -19.20
N ASP A 150 22.37 14.72 -18.52
CA ASP A 150 21.17 14.41 -17.74
C ASP A 150 20.07 13.81 -18.63
N LYS A 151 19.27 12.89 -18.06
CA LYS A 151 18.13 12.30 -18.77
C LYS A 151 17.16 13.39 -19.21
N ALA A 152 16.89 13.45 -20.51
CA ALA A 152 15.90 14.34 -21.07
C ALA A 152 14.49 13.90 -20.63
N GLN A 153 13.64 14.87 -20.30
CA GLN A 153 12.22 14.65 -20.07
C GLN A 153 11.46 14.97 -21.36
N ARG A 154 10.70 14.00 -21.87
CA ARG A 154 9.87 14.15 -23.08
C ARG A 154 8.44 13.75 -22.77
N SER A 155 7.49 14.45 -23.39
CA SER A 155 6.10 14.01 -23.38
C SER A 155 5.95 12.67 -24.13
N GLY A 156 4.86 11.94 -23.86
CA GLY A 156 4.58 10.71 -24.59
C GLY A 156 4.34 10.97 -26.07
N SER A 157 3.66 12.06 -26.42
CA SER A 157 3.39 12.46 -27.80
C SER A 157 4.66 12.80 -28.58
N GLU A 158 5.65 13.48 -27.97
CA GLU A 158 6.97 13.69 -28.59
C GLU A 158 7.71 12.39 -28.89
N LEU A 159 7.45 11.34 -28.12
CA LEU A 159 8.01 10.00 -28.31
C LEU A 159 7.16 9.11 -29.22
N GLY A 160 6.06 9.62 -29.76
CA GLY A 160 5.15 8.85 -30.61
C GLY A 160 4.32 7.79 -29.86
N LEU A 161 4.16 7.94 -28.54
CA LEU A 161 3.34 7.04 -27.74
C LEU A 161 1.84 7.27 -27.99
N GLY A 162 1.04 6.21 -27.93
CA GLY A 162 -0.39 6.23 -28.21
C GLY A 162 -1.18 7.23 -27.38
N ALA A 163 -2.16 7.87 -28.01
CA ALA A 163 -3.12 8.72 -27.32
C ALA A 163 -4.06 7.88 -26.43
N LEU A 164 -4.65 8.50 -25.41
CA LEU A 164 -5.71 7.84 -24.64
C LEU A 164 -7.03 7.93 -25.41
N PRO A 165 -7.89 6.90 -25.30
CA PRO A 165 -9.23 6.96 -25.86
C PRO A 165 -10.09 8.00 -25.12
N ALA A 166 -11.21 8.39 -25.74
CA ALA A 166 -12.23 9.19 -25.06
C ALA A 166 -13.05 8.36 -24.04
N ALA A 167 -13.00 7.03 -24.17
CA ALA A 167 -13.65 6.11 -23.25
C ALA A 167 -13.03 6.19 -21.83
N PRO A 168 -13.85 6.05 -20.77
CA PRO A 168 -13.33 5.98 -19.41
C PRO A 168 -12.40 4.78 -19.22
N LEU A 169 -11.27 5.00 -18.55
CA LEU A 169 -10.29 3.94 -18.32
C LEU A 169 -10.71 2.98 -17.20
N ARG A 170 -10.59 1.67 -17.42
CA ARG A 170 -10.95 0.60 -16.48
C ARG A 170 -9.87 -0.49 -16.44
N LEU A 171 -9.51 -0.97 -15.25
CA LEU A 171 -8.52 -2.04 -15.12
C LEU A 171 -9.07 -3.36 -15.69
N SER A 172 -8.36 -3.96 -16.65
CA SER A 172 -8.77 -5.21 -17.32
C SER A 172 -7.90 -6.42 -17.00
N ALA A 173 -6.62 -6.19 -16.68
CA ALA A 173 -5.66 -7.21 -16.26
C ALA A 173 -4.48 -6.63 -15.48
N ILE A 174 -3.82 -7.50 -14.69
CA ILE A 174 -2.56 -7.22 -13.99
C ILE A 174 -1.53 -8.25 -14.47
N VAL A 175 -0.36 -7.77 -14.90
CA VAL A 175 0.70 -8.60 -15.49
C VAL A 175 2.03 -8.34 -14.82
N LEU A 176 2.69 -9.38 -14.32
CA LEU A 176 4.06 -9.35 -13.80
C LEU A 176 5.03 -9.60 -14.97
N LEU A 177 5.98 -8.67 -15.16
CA LEU A 177 7.01 -8.76 -16.20
C LEU A 177 8.18 -9.63 -15.71
N ASP A 178 8.49 -10.69 -16.47
CA ASP A 178 9.65 -11.53 -16.23
C ASP A 178 10.57 -11.53 -17.48
N ARG A 179 11.53 -10.61 -17.51
CA ARG A 179 12.47 -10.52 -18.63
C ARG A 179 13.62 -11.50 -18.45
N VAL A 180 13.71 -12.47 -19.36
CA VAL A 180 14.76 -13.49 -19.42
C VAL A 180 15.59 -13.31 -20.70
N PRO A 181 16.82 -12.76 -20.61
CA PRO A 181 17.73 -12.67 -21.76
C PRO A 181 18.03 -14.06 -22.35
N GLY A 182 17.86 -14.21 -23.66
CA GLY A 182 17.95 -15.52 -24.31
C GLY A 182 16.80 -16.49 -23.97
N GLY A 183 15.74 -15.98 -23.35
CA GLY A 183 14.51 -16.70 -23.06
C GLY A 183 13.66 -16.97 -24.32
N PRO A 184 12.35 -17.19 -24.18
CA PRO A 184 11.52 -17.62 -25.29
C PRO A 184 11.44 -16.54 -26.38
N ALA A 185 11.39 -16.97 -27.64
CA ALA A 185 11.29 -16.08 -28.80
C ALA A 185 9.89 -15.43 -28.91
N GLN A 186 8.86 -16.10 -28.41
CA GLN A 186 7.53 -15.56 -28.22
C GLN A 186 7.23 -15.48 -26.71
N PRO A 187 6.66 -14.37 -26.21
CA PRO A 187 6.31 -14.27 -24.81
C PRO A 187 5.35 -15.38 -24.39
N VAL A 188 5.56 -15.89 -23.17
CA VAL A 188 4.70 -16.92 -22.57
C VAL A 188 3.94 -16.25 -21.43
N LEU A 189 2.60 -16.36 -21.48
CA LEU A 189 1.70 -15.78 -20.48
C LEU A 189 1.10 -16.91 -19.64
N GLU A 190 1.29 -16.84 -18.33
CA GLU A 190 0.83 -17.86 -17.38
C GLU A 190 0.07 -17.23 -16.21
N PRO A 191 -1.02 -17.84 -15.72
CA PRO A 191 -1.69 -17.37 -14.51
C PRO A 191 -0.80 -17.58 -13.27
N CYS A 192 -0.87 -16.65 -12.32
CA CYS A 192 -0.19 -16.74 -11.04
C CYS A 192 -1.16 -17.12 -9.91
N ASP A 193 -0.67 -17.91 -8.96
CA ASP A 193 -1.29 -18.02 -7.65
C ASP A 193 -1.25 -16.66 -6.93
N LEU A 194 -2.37 -16.22 -6.36
CA LEU A 194 -2.43 -14.94 -5.66
C LEU A 194 -1.49 -14.92 -4.46
N ALA A 195 -1.32 -16.03 -3.74
CA ALA A 195 -0.41 -16.08 -2.59
C ALA A 195 1.05 -15.82 -3.01
N ASP A 196 1.42 -16.21 -4.23
CA ASP A 196 2.77 -16.05 -4.77
C ASP A 196 2.97 -14.68 -5.43
N ALA A 197 1.90 -14.11 -6.01
CA ALA A 197 1.92 -12.78 -6.64
C ALA A 197 1.75 -11.64 -5.64
N LEU A 198 1.04 -11.86 -4.52
CA LEU A 198 0.69 -10.81 -3.56
C LEU A 198 1.91 -10.11 -2.94
N PRO A 199 3.02 -10.80 -2.57
CA PRO A 199 4.22 -10.12 -2.08
C PRO A 199 4.77 -9.09 -3.07
N GLU A 200 4.85 -9.44 -4.35
CA GLU A 200 5.32 -8.52 -5.40
C GLU A 200 4.34 -7.36 -5.58
N LEU A 201 3.03 -7.61 -5.60
CA LEU A 201 2.03 -6.53 -5.70
C LEU A 201 2.07 -5.58 -4.50
N VAL A 202 2.24 -6.10 -3.28
CA VAL A 202 2.33 -5.30 -2.06
C VAL A 202 3.59 -4.45 -2.06
N GLU A 203 4.75 -5.03 -2.42
CA GLU A 203 6.01 -4.30 -2.53
C GLU A 203 5.90 -3.14 -3.54
N GLN A 204 5.16 -3.35 -4.63
CA GLN A 204 4.94 -2.33 -5.64
C GLN A 204 3.77 -1.37 -5.31
N THR A 205 3.12 -1.46 -4.14
CA THR A 205 1.98 -0.59 -3.79
C THR A 205 2.40 0.55 -2.88
N SER A 206 2.12 1.78 -3.30
CA SER A 206 2.31 2.98 -2.47
C SER A 206 1.18 3.15 -1.46
N TYR A 207 1.52 3.42 -0.19
CA TYR A 207 0.56 3.68 0.90
C TYR A 207 -0.51 2.59 1.08
N LEU A 208 -0.17 1.32 0.82
CA LEU A 208 -1.09 0.18 0.95
C LEU A 208 -1.81 0.19 2.32
N ALA A 209 -1.04 0.39 3.38
CA ALA A 209 -1.50 0.37 4.76
C ALA A 209 -2.56 1.44 5.11
N ASP A 210 -2.69 2.47 4.27
CA ASP A 210 -3.67 3.54 4.47
C ASP A 210 -4.99 3.29 3.74
N LEU A 211 -5.07 2.24 2.90
CA LEU A 211 -6.31 1.86 2.25
C LEU A 211 -7.28 1.22 3.26
N PRO A 212 -8.59 1.43 3.10
CA PRO A 212 -9.59 0.62 3.77
C PRO A 212 -9.52 -0.82 3.25
N ALA A 213 -9.36 -1.80 4.15
CA ALA A 213 -9.22 -3.22 3.83
C ALA A 213 -8.14 -3.48 2.73
N PRO A 214 -6.86 -3.14 2.98
CA PRO A 214 -5.81 -3.14 1.96
C PRO A 214 -5.68 -4.41 1.12
N LEU A 215 -5.50 -5.57 1.75
CA LEU A 215 -5.33 -6.86 1.08
C LEU A 215 -6.61 -7.30 0.39
N ARG A 216 -7.77 -7.10 1.04
CA ARG A 216 -9.07 -7.42 0.46
C ARG A 216 -9.36 -6.56 -0.78
N ARG A 217 -8.93 -5.30 -0.79
CA ARG A 217 -9.03 -4.42 -1.96
C ARG A 217 -8.16 -4.92 -3.10
N VAL A 218 -6.91 -5.27 -2.83
CA VAL A 218 -6.02 -5.89 -3.84
C VAL A 218 -6.65 -7.16 -4.40
N ALA A 219 -7.12 -8.07 -3.52
CA ALA A 219 -7.74 -9.33 -3.92
C ALA A 219 -9.02 -9.13 -4.73
N ALA A 220 -9.86 -8.16 -4.37
CA ALA A 220 -11.08 -7.84 -5.12
C ALA A 220 -10.77 -7.34 -6.53
N HIS A 221 -9.75 -6.48 -6.69
CA HIS A 221 -9.30 -6.06 -8.01
C HIS A 221 -8.73 -7.23 -8.82
N VAL A 222 -7.86 -8.05 -8.21
CA VAL A 222 -7.28 -9.24 -8.84
C VAL A 222 -8.38 -10.21 -9.30
N ALA A 223 -9.35 -10.51 -8.44
CA ALA A 223 -10.45 -11.42 -8.76
C ALA A 223 -11.31 -10.88 -9.91
N ALA A 224 -11.67 -9.58 -9.87
CA ALA A 224 -12.43 -8.94 -10.94
C ALA A 224 -11.72 -9.06 -12.28
N VAL A 225 -10.40 -8.87 -12.31
CA VAL A 225 -9.61 -8.96 -13.54
C VAL A 225 -9.15 -10.38 -13.92
N GLY A 226 -9.74 -11.41 -13.29
CA GLY A 226 -9.49 -12.81 -13.64
C GLY A 226 -8.13 -13.34 -13.18
N GLY A 227 -7.52 -12.71 -12.18
CA GLY A 227 -6.23 -13.11 -11.62
C GLY A 227 -5.06 -12.23 -12.06
N VAL A 228 -3.88 -12.58 -11.57
CA VAL A 228 -2.60 -12.00 -12.00
C VAL A 228 -1.98 -12.94 -13.02
N HIS A 229 -1.38 -12.39 -14.06
CA HIS A 229 -0.61 -13.18 -15.03
C HIS A 229 0.87 -12.83 -14.91
N ARG A 230 1.76 -13.77 -15.20
CA ARG A 230 3.19 -13.51 -15.43
C ARG A 230 3.46 -13.68 -16.91
N VAL A 231 4.20 -12.73 -17.49
CA VAL A 231 4.69 -12.82 -18.87
C VAL A 231 6.20 -12.97 -18.86
N THR A 232 6.68 -14.13 -19.32
CA THR A 232 8.11 -14.39 -19.52
C THR A 232 8.49 -14.05 -20.96
N TYR A 233 9.47 -13.16 -21.14
CA TYR A 233 9.83 -12.62 -22.46
C TYR A 233 11.32 -12.26 -22.56
N SER A 234 11.82 -12.16 -23.79
CA SER A 234 13.19 -11.72 -24.08
C SER A 234 13.24 -10.25 -24.54
N GLU A 235 12.46 -9.92 -25.58
CA GLU A 235 12.39 -8.60 -26.20
C GLU A 235 11.01 -7.94 -26.04
N ALA A 236 11.01 -6.66 -25.68
CA ALA A 236 9.80 -5.92 -25.29
C ALA A 236 8.83 -5.72 -26.45
N GLU A 237 9.34 -5.61 -27.67
CA GLU A 237 8.59 -5.40 -28.92
C GLU A 237 7.66 -6.58 -29.23
N THR A 238 7.94 -7.76 -28.66
CA THR A 238 7.12 -8.97 -28.85
C THR A 238 5.91 -9.03 -27.94
N LEU A 239 5.84 -8.19 -26.90
CA LEU A 239 4.79 -8.23 -25.88
C LEU A 239 3.41 -7.83 -26.40
N ALA A 240 3.34 -6.93 -27.40
CA ALA A 240 2.07 -6.33 -27.80
C ALA A 240 1.02 -7.37 -28.22
N ALA A 241 1.42 -8.34 -29.05
CA ALA A 241 0.53 -9.41 -29.50
C ALA A 241 0.17 -10.39 -28.36
N ALA A 242 1.10 -10.65 -27.44
CA ALA A 242 0.87 -11.56 -26.32
C ALA A 242 -0.12 -10.98 -25.28
N LEU A 243 -0.13 -9.66 -25.09
CA LEU A 243 -1.03 -8.99 -24.14
C LEU A 243 -2.41 -8.65 -24.74
N ALA A 244 -2.57 -8.73 -26.07
CA ALA A 244 -3.84 -8.40 -26.73
C ALA A 244 -5.08 -9.08 -26.11
N PRO A 245 -5.05 -10.38 -25.73
CA PRO A 245 -6.20 -11.03 -25.11
C PRO A 245 -6.59 -10.52 -23.72
N LEU A 246 -5.72 -9.73 -23.06
CA LEU A 246 -5.95 -9.21 -21.71
C LEU A 246 -6.73 -7.89 -21.67
N PHE A 247 -6.93 -7.26 -22.83
CA PHE A 247 -7.81 -6.10 -22.99
C PHE A 247 -9.26 -6.56 -23.10
N ARG A 248 -9.82 -6.98 -21.96
CA ARG A 248 -11.19 -7.50 -21.86
C ARG A 248 -12.18 -6.36 -21.63
N PRO A 249 -13.36 -6.36 -22.28
CA PRO A 249 -14.36 -5.32 -22.12
C PRO A 249 -14.79 -5.15 -20.66
N ALA A 250 -14.88 -3.91 -20.19
CA ALA A 250 -15.32 -3.61 -18.82
C ALA A 250 -16.69 -4.20 -18.44
N ALA A 251 -17.58 -4.46 -19.41
CA ALA A 251 -18.87 -5.10 -19.16
C ALA A 251 -18.76 -6.58 -18.73
N GLU A 252 -17.63 -7.22 -19.00
CA GLU A 252 -17.33 -8.60 -18.61
C GLU A 252 -16.61 -8.67 -17.25
N ILE A 253 -16.30 -7.51 -16.65
CA ILE A 253 -15.53 -7.38 -15.41
C ILE A 253 -16.44 -6.90 -14.30
N GLU A 254 -16.76 -7.79 -13.37
CA GLU A 254 -17.55 -7.44 -12.19
C GLU A 254 -16.64 -6.95 -11.06
N HIS A 255 -16.60 -5.64 -10.84
CA HIS A 255 -15.90 -5.06 -9.70
C HIS A 255 -16.77 -5.10 -8.45
N VAL A 256 -16.50 -6.07 -7.58
CA VAL A 256 -17.09 -6.11 -6.24
C VAL A 256 -16.30 -5.19 -5.33
N ARG A 257 -16.98 -4.24 -4.68
CA ARG A 257 -16.34 -3.43 -3.64
C ARG A 257 -15.96 -4.34 -2.48
N ALA A 258 -14.67 -4.36 -2.14
CA ALA A 258 -14.22 -5.01 -0.92
C ALA A 258 -14.98 -4.41 0.28
N ALA A 259 -15.63 -5.26 1.07
CA ALA A 259 -16.22 -4.84 2.32
C ALA A 259 -15.13 -4.21 3.20
N ALA A 260 -15.44 -3.12 3.88
CA ALA A 260 -14.52 -2.53 4.83
C ALA A 260 -14.22 -3.55 5.94
N SER A 261 -12.94 -3.74 6.25
CA SER A 261 -12.52 -4.46 7.43
C SER A 261 -12.90 -3.59 8.63
N ALA A 262 -14.00 -3.94 9.31
CA ALA A 262 -14.24 -3.39 10.64
C ALA A 262 -13.27 -4.12 11.58
N PRO A 263 -12.32 -3.43 12.23
CA PRO A 263 -11.69 -4.03 13.40
C PRO A 263 -12.79 -4.33 14.41
N GLU A 264 -12.85 -5.56 14.95
CA GLU A 264 -13.76 -5.83 16.05
C GLU A 264 -13.35 -4.91 17.22
N SER A 265 -14.32 -4.16 17.75
CA SER A 265 -14.15 -3.42 19.00
C SER A 265 -14.60 -4.34 20.12
N ALA A 266 -13.78 -4.49 21.16
CA ALA A 266 -14.15 -5.29 22.31
C ALA A 266 -15.41 -4.72 22.98
N GLY A 267 -16.51 -5.45 22.88
CA GLY A 267 -17.54 -5.44 23.89
C GLY A 267 -17.06 -6.30 25.06
N ALA A 268 -16.82 -5.67 26.21
CA ALA A 268 -16.51 -6.24 27.53
C ALA A 268 -15.04 -6.30 27.95
N ALA A 269 -14.86 -5.99 29.24
CA ALA A 269 -13.62 -5.81 29.98
C ALA A 269 -12.68 -7.02 29.90
N PRO A 270 -11.36 -6.82 30.08
CA PRO A 270 -10.42 -7.92 30.26
C PRO A 270 -10.89 -8.76 31.44
N ALA A 271 -11.11 -10.06 31.22
CA ALA A 271 -11.24 -11.00 32.32
C ALA A 271 -9.96 -10.92 33.16
N ASP A 272 -10.13 -10.84 34.47
CA ASP A 272 -9.07 -10.84 35.49
C ASP A 272 -7.98 -11.87 35.12
N THR A 273 -6.84 -11.41 34.59
CA THR A 273 -5.69 -12.25 34.28
C THR A 273 -4.90 -12.50 35.56
N THR A 274 -5.48 -13.26 36.48
CA THR A 274 -4.82 -13.72 37.71
C THR A 274 -4.10 -15.07 37.53
N GLY A 275 -3.95 -15.54 36.28
CA GLY A 275 -3.21 -16.75 35.93
C GLY A 275 -1.73 -16.44 35.66
N THR A 276 -0.83 -17.23 36.26
CA THR A 276 0.63 -17.14 36.08
C THR A 276 1.14 -17.72 34.76
N GLU A 277 0.28 -18.33 33.94
CA GLU A 277 0.69 -18.87 32.63
C GLU A 277 0.75 -17.77 31.57
N THR A 278 1.88 -17.70 30.86
CA THR A 278 2.06 -16.83 29.70
C THR A 278 1.02 -17.16 28.63
N SER A 279 0.11 -16.22 28.39
CA SER A 279 -0.86 -16.32 27.31
C SER A 279 -0.27 -15.74 26.02
N TRP A 280 -0.84 -16.14 24.89
CA TRP A 280 -0.53 -15.65 23.55
C TRP A 280 -1.76 -14.97 22.97
N TRP A 281 -1.54 -13.83 22.34
CA TRP A 281 -2.53 -13.05 21.61
C TRP A 281 -2.11 -12.96 20.15
N ARG A 282 -3.05 -12.67 19.25
CA ARG A 282 -2.68 -12.16 17.92
C ARG A 282 -1.94 -10.84 18.07
N GLY A 283 -0.90 -10.66 17.27
CA GLY A 283 -0.34 -9.34 17.02
C GLY A 283 -1.34 -8.44 16.31
N ALA A 284 -1.09 -7.12 16.39
CA ALA A 284 -1.84 -6.16 15.61
C ALA A 284 -1.71 -6.46 14.10
N HIS A 285 -2.79 -6.21 13.37
CA HIS A 285 -2.84 -6.33 11.92
C HIS A 285 -3.77 -5.25 11.35
N LEU A 286 -3.51 -4.82 10.13
CA LEU A 286 -4.36 -3.88 9.39
C LEU A 286 -5.39 -4.63 8.55
N ASP A 287 -5.00 -5.79 8.05
CA ASP A 287 -5.85 -6.62 7.22
C ASP A 287 -5.46 -8.09 7.29
N VAL A 288 -6.40 -8.93 6.92
CA VAL A 288 -6.22 -10.38 6.78
C VAL A 288 -7.01 -10.87 5.58
N LEU A 289 -6.41 -11.77 4.82
CA LEU A 289 -7.00 -12.37 3.63
C LEU A 289 -6.72 -13.87 3.61
N GLU A 290 -7.78 -14.67 3.57
CA GLU A 290 -7.68 -16.10 3.29
C GLU A 290 -7.36 -16.29 1.80
N LEU A 291 -6.34 -17.09 1.53
CA LEU A 291 -5.85 -17.35 0.18
C LEU A 291 -6.30 -18.76 -0.21
N ALA A 292 -7.26 -18.82 -1.13
CA ALA A 292 -7.67 -20.09 -1.72
C ALA A 292 -6.52 -20.69 -2.54
N PRO A 293 -6.23 -22.00 -2.41
CA PRO A 293 -5.25 -22.66 -3.25
C PRO A 293 -5.70 -22.73 -4.71
N VAL A 294 -4.77 -22.65 -5.65
CA VAL A 294 -5.05 -22.79 -7.09
C VAL A 294 -5.49 -24.22 -7.47
N VAL A 295 -5.05 -25.21 -6.68
CA VAL A 295 -5.40 -26.61 -6.85
C VAL A 295 -6.34 -27.03 -5.71
N ASP A 296 -7.44 -27.69 -6.05
CA ASP A 296 -8.34 -28.32 -5.07
C ASP A 296 -7.49 -29.20 -4.11
N ASP A 297 -7.72 -29.06 -2.80
CA ASP A 297 -6.97 -29.71 -1.70
C ASP A 297 -5.56 -29.15 -1.37
N GLY A 298 -5.18 -27.98 -1.90
CA GLY A 298 -3.96 -27.29 -1.45
C GLY A 298 -4.04 -26.78 0.02
N PRO A 299 -2.89 -26.54 0.68
CA PRO A 299 -2.89 -26.07 2.07
C PRO A 299 -3.51 -24.67 2.17
N GLU A 300 -4.34 -24.45 3.20
CA GLU A 300 -4.87 -23.13 3.55
C GLU A 300 -3.70 -22.18 3.85
N ARG A 301 -3.71 -21.01 3.20
CA ARG A 301 -2.74 -19.93 3.46
C ARG A 301 -3.48 -18.68 3.90
N LEU A 302 -2.83 -17.91 4.76
CA LEU A 302 -3.37 -16.66 5.28
C LEU A 302 -2.40 -15.51 5.01
N ALA A 303 -2.84 -14.50 4.29
CA ALA A 303 -2.09 -13.25 4.15
C ALA A 303 -2.47 -12.29 5.28
N LEU A 304 -1.47 -11.79 6.00
CA LEU A 304 -1.59 -10.83 7.08
C LEU A 304 -0.82 -9.57 6.72
N LEU A 305 -1.46 -8.41 6.80
CA LEU A 305 -0.78 -7.13 6.70
C LEU A 305 -0.62 -6.56 8.11
N GLN A 306 0.60 -6.54 8.63
CA GLN A 306 0.89 -6.04 9.97
C GLN A 306 1.44 -4.61 9.92
N PRO A 307 1.02 -3.72 10.82
CA PRO A 307 1.59 -2.39 10.85
C PRO A 307 3.03 -2.42 11.39
N GLU A 308 3.83 -1.46 10.93
CA GLU A 308 5.20 -1.23 11.45
C GLU A 308 5.20 -0.05 12.43
N ALA A 309 6.07 -0.09 13.43
CA ALA A 309 6.06 0.87 14.55
C ALA A 309 6.44 2.31 14.15
N ASP A 310 7.22 2.44 13.08
CA ASP A 310 7.65 3.69 12.44
C ASP A 310 6.71 4.14 11.31
N GLY A 311 5.71 3.33 10.98
CA GLY A 311 4.71 3.60 9.95
C GLY A 311 4.89 2.67 8.75
N GLY A 312 3.85 2.55 7.92
CA GLY A 312 3.82 1.53 6.86
C GLY A 312 3.26 0.19 7.35
N ALA A 313 3.57 -0.88 6.62
CA ALA A 313 3.11 -2.23 6.93
C ALA A 313 3.93 -3.31 6.22
N THR A 314 4.06 -4.46 6.89
CA THR A 314 4.69 -5.66 6.36
C THR A 314 3.63 -6.71 6.01
N LEU A 315 3.73 -7.32 4.82
CA LEU A 315 2.95 -8.50 4.45
C LEU A 315 3.61 -9.77 4.98
N ARG A 316 2.82 -10.67 5.54
CA ARG A 316 3.22 -12.02 5.93
C ARG A 316 2.25 -13.05 5.36
N ILE A 317 2.78 -14.11 4.77
CA ILE A 317 1.98 -15.26 4.36
C ILE A 317 2.21 -16.37 5.40
N LEU A 318 1.15 -16.81 6.05
CA LEU A 318 1.17 -17.96 6.95
C LEU A 318 0.76 -19.21 6.19
N ASP A 319 1.47 -20.30 6.45
CA ASP A 319 1.21 -21.63 5.92
C ASP A 319 1.24 -22.70 7.03
N GLY A 320 0.95 -23.95 6.66
CA GLY A 320 0.98 -25.09 7.58
C GLY A 320 0.04 -24.89 8.77
N ILE A 321 0.58 -24.96 9.99
CA ILE A 321 -0.20 -24.75 11.23
C ILE A 321 -0.33 -23.28 11.64
N GLY A 322 0.33 -22.35 10.92
CA GLY A 322 0.33 -20.92 11.20
C GLY A 322 -1.06 -20.28 11.18
N PRO A 323 -1.89 -20.49 10.12
CA PRO A 323 -3.26 -20.00 10.07
C PRO A 323 -4.09 -20.43 11.29
N THR A 324 -4.02 -21.70 11.70
CA THR A 324 -4.71 -22.21 12.90
C THR A 324 -4.25 -21.49 14.16
N LEU A 325 -2.94 -21.40 14.38
CA LEU A 325 -2.37 -20.74 15.56
C LEU A 325 -2.83 -19.28 15.66
N TRP A 326 -2.80 -18.56 14.54
CA TRP A 326 -3.33 -17.20 14.46
C TRP A 326 -4.83 -17.19 14.73
N ARG A 327 -5.63 -18.06 14.09
CA ARG A 327 -7.09 -18.11 14.24
C ARG A 327 -7.49 -18.31 15.70
N VAL A 328 -6.91 -19.28 16.40
CA VAL A 328 -7.30 -19.59 17.79
C VAL A 328 -6.79 -18.58 18.82
N ALA A 329 -5.78 -17.78 18.49
CA ALA A 329 -5.27 -16.69 19.31
C ALA A 329 -6.14 -15.40 19.26
N ALA A 330 -7.33 -15.45 18.64
CA ALA A 330 -8.33 -14.38 18.72
C ALA A 330 -8.66 -14.02 20.17
N THR A 331 -8.70 -15.04 21.03
CA THR A 331 -8.76 -14.91 22.50
C THR A 331 -7.42 -15.35 23.09
N PRO A 332 -7.01 -14.86 24.27
CA PRO A 332 -5.77 -15.26 24.91
C PRO A 332 -5.68 -16.80 25.03
N ARG A 333 -4.57 -17.39 24.58
CA ARG A 333 -4.34 -18.85 24.64
C ARG A 333 -3.07 -19.20 25.40
N THR A 334 -3.13 -20.21 26.26
CA THR A 334 -1.94 -20.81 26.86
C THR A 334 -1.21 -21.68 25.83
N ALA A 335 0.07 -21.98 26.07
CA ALA A 335 0.84 -22.86 25.18
C ALA A 335 0.17 -24.24 25.00
N GLY A 336 -0.36 -24.85 26.07
CA GLY A 336 -1.10 -26.10 26.00
C GLY A 336 -2.40 -25.99 25.19
N GLY A 337 -3.10 -24.86 25.30
CA GLY A 337 -4.29 -24.58 24.49
C GLY A 337 -3.99 -24.47 22.99
N LEU A 338 -2.84 -23.89 22.62
CA LEU A 338 -2.39 -23.84 21.22
C LEU A 338 -2.07 -25.23 20.67
N VAL A 339 -1.38 -26.07 21.45
CA VAL A 339 -1.08 -27.46 21.07
C VAL A 339 -2.37 -28.25 20.84
N ALA A 340 -3.31 -28.17 21.78
CA ALA A 340 -4.58 -28.88 21.69
C ALA A 340 -5.40 -28.47 20.45
N ALA A 341 -5.42 -27.17 20.14
CA ALA A 341 -6.09 -26.66 18.94
C ALA A 341 -5.46 -27.19 17.64
N VAL A 342 -4.13 -27.11 17.52
CA VAL A 342 -3.41 -27.58 16.32
C VAL A 342 -3.62 -29.08 16.13
N VAL A 343 -3.47 -29.89 17.19
CA VAL A 343 -3.68 -31.35 17.11
C VAL A 343 -5.14 -31.69 16.77
N SER A 344 -6.11 -30.91 17.26
CA SER A 344 -7.51 -31.12 16.91
C SER A 344 -7.81 -30.86 15.44
N GLU A 345 -7.13 -29.91 14.80
CA GLU A 345 -7.40 -29.50 13.42
C GLU A 345 -6.57 -30.28 12.40
N HIS A 346 -5.28 -30.50 12.69
CA HIS A 346 -4.31 -31.11 11.78
C HIS A 346 -3.96 -32.56 12.12
N GLY A 347 -4.41 -33.06 13.27
CA GLY A 347 -3.98 -34.34 13.82
C GLY A 347 -2.62 -34.26 14.52
N ALA A 348 -2.23 -35.36 15.16
CA ALA A 348 -0.90 -35.48 15.75
C ALA A 348 0.15 -35.73 14.64
N PRO A 349 1.37 -35.18 14.77
CA PRO A 349 2.42 -35.42 13.80
C PRO A 349 2.75 -36.93 13.74
N PRO A 350 3.07 -37.48 12.55
CA PRO A 350 3.38 -38.91 12.41
C PRO A 350 4.59 -39.36 13.26
N THR A 351 5.52 -38.42 13.50
CA THR A 351 6.70 -38.61 14.34
C THR A 351 6.97 -37.33 15.15
N GLY A 352 7.55 -37.50 16.34
CA GLY A 352 7.92 -36.37 17.21
C GLY A 352 6.82 -35.94 18.20
N ASP A 353 7.16 -34.98 19.04
CA ASP A 353 6.24 -34.40 20.03
C ASP A 353 5.48 -33.20 19.42
N PRO A 354 4.14 -33.24 19.33
CA PRO A 354 3.36 -32.09 18.88
C PRO A 354 3.60 -30.83 19.72
N GLY A 355 3.92 -30.97 21.01
CA GLY A 355 4.26 -29.84 21.87
C GLY A 355 5.48 -29.07 21.38
N ALA A 356 6.58 -29.79 21.09
CA ALA A 356 7.80 -29.20 20.55
C ALA A 356 7.60 -28.53 19.17
N ALA A 357 6.85 -29.17 18.27
CA ALA A 357 6.58 -28.62 16.94
C ALA A 357 5.77 -27.31 17.00
N VAL A 358 4.71 -27.29 17.81
CA VAL A 358 3.89 -26.08 18.02
C VAL A 358 4.70 -25.00 18.72
N ALA A 359 5.51 -25.34 19.73
CA ALA A 359 6.35 -24.36 20.41
C ALA A 359 7.35 -23.68 19.46
N ALA A 360 7.94 -24.43 18.52
CA ALA A 360 8.82 -23.87 17.49
C ALA A 360 8.08 -22.92 16.54
N ALA A 361 6.88 -23.31 16.07
CA ALA A 361 6.05 -22.46 15.23
C ALA A 361 5.60 -21.19 15.96
N VAL A 362 5.15 -21.30 17.21
CA VAL A 362 4.79 -20.15 18.05
C VAL A 362 5.98 -19.22 18.26
N ALA A 363 7.19 -19.75 18.48
CA ALA A 363 8.40 -18.93 18.59
C ALA A 363 8.69 -18.16 17.29
N ALA A 364 8.58 -18.81 16.12
CA ALA A 364 8.76 -18.15 14.83
C ALA A 364 7.70 -17.05 14.61
N LEU A 365 6.43 -17.34 14.87
CA LEU A 365 5.35 -16.35 14.78
C LEU A 365 5.54 -15.20 15.79
N ALA A 366 6.12 -15.47 16.96
CA ALA A 366 6.40 -14.46 17.97
C ALA A 366 7.56 -13.54 17.57
N THR A 367 8.62 -14.08 16.98
CA THR A 367 9.74 -13.29 16.43
C THR A 367 9.25 -12.29 15.39
N GLU A 368 8.29 -12.69 14.58
CA GLU A 368 7.69 -11.86 13.54
C GLU A 368 6.54 -10.97 14.04
N GLY A 369 6.18 -11.05 15.33
CA GLY A 369 5.09 -10.26 15.92
C GLY A 369 3.70 -10.69 15.47
N VAL A 370 3.54 -11.85 14.83
CA VAL A 370 2.24 -12.43 14.45
C VAL A 370 1.49 -12.92 15.69
N LEU A 371 2.23 -13.47 16.66
CA LEU A 371 1.75 -13.75 18.01
C LEU A 371 2.53 -12.91 19.02
N VAL A 372 1.87 -12.43 20.05
CA VAL A 372 2.48 -11.56 21.08
C VAL A 372 2.10 -12.05 22.48
N ARG A 373 2.88 -11.63 23.49
CA ARG A 373 2.72 -12.02 24.90
C ARG A 373 2.02 -10.98 25.77
N GLU A 374 1.57 -9.89 25.16
CA GLU A 374 0.70 -8.90 25.78
C GLU A 374 -0.20 -8.34 24.67
N PRO A 375 -1.42 -7.88 24.99
CA PRO A 375 -2.29 -7.27 23.99
C PRO A 375 -1.63 -6.02 23.39
N SER A 376 -1.91 -5.77 22.11
CA SER A 376 -1.47 -4.54 21.45
C SER A 376 -2.40 -3.37 21.82
N TRP A 377 -1.95 -2.14 21.62
CA TRP A 377 -2.68 -0.90 21.84
C TRP A 377 -2.90 -0.18 20.52
N ARG A 378 -4.05 0.48 20.36
CA ARG A 378 -4.35 1.36 19.22
C ARG A 378 -5.14 2.59 19.67
N VAL A 379 -5.12 3.64 18.83
CA VAL A 379 -6.08 4.74 18.92
C VAL A 379 -7.46 4.21 18.52
N ARG A 380 -8.51 4.65 19.21
CA ARG A 380 -9.88 4.25 18.86
C ARG A 380 -10.30 4.87 17.52
N SER A 381 -11.12 4.15 16.76
CA SER A 381 -11.62 4.60 15.46
C SER A 381 -12.56 5.81 15.53
N ASP A 382 -13.12 6.10 16.71
CA ASP A 382 -14.02 7.20 17.00
C ASP A 382 -13.31 8.42 17.61
N VAL A 383 -12.00 8.54 17.46
CA VAL A 383 -11.22 9.68 17.97
C VAL A 383 -10.77 10.57 16.82
N ALA A 384 -11.15 11.85 16.88
CA ALA A 384 -10.59 12.89 16.03
C ALA A 384 -9.36 13.49 16.69
N TRP A 385 -8.34 13.82 15.92
CA TRP A 385 -7.17 14.51 16.44
C TRP A 385 -6.51 15.39 15.37
N THR A 386 -5.75 16.39 15.82
CA THR A 386 -4.93 17.25 14.97
C THR A 386 -3.58 17.47 15.63
N ALA A 387 -2.55 17.67 14.80
CA ALA A 387 -1.23 18.09 15.24
C ALA A 387 -1.07 19.62 15.10
N ASN A 388 -0.26 20.23 15.97
CA ASN A 388 0.18 21.61 15.85
C ASN A 388 1.61 21.73 16.41
N GLY A 389 2.59 21.93 15.54
CA GLY A 389 4.00 21.82 15.92
C GLY A 389 4.29 20.42 16.49
N ASP A 390 4.86 20.39 17.70
CA ASP A 390 5.20 19.15 18.40
C ASP A 390 4.08 18.63 19.33
N GLY A 391 2.92 19.28 19.33
CA GLY A 391 1.78 18.92 20.18
C GLY A 391 0.58 18.37 19.42
N PHE A 392 -0.32 17.68 20.14
CA PHE A 392 -1.56 17.16 19.59
C PHE A 392 -2.77 17.61 20.42
N ALA A 393 -3.93 17.73 19.76
CA ALA A 393 -5.22 17.81 20.42
C ALA A 393 -6.08 16.62 19.95
N ALA A 394 -6.58 15.82 20.89
CA ALA A 394 -7.41 14.63 20.61
C ALA A 394 -8.80 14.75 21.26
N LEU A 395 -9.83 14.27 20.58
CA LEU A 395 -11.23 14.38 20.98
C LEU A 395 -11.96 13.05 20.74
N PRO A 396 -12.50 12.39 21.79
CA PRO A 396 -13.30 11.19 21.62
C PRO A 396 -14.72 11.54 21.15
N LEU A 397 -15.16 10.98 20.03
CA LEU A 397 -16.46 11.29 19.42
C LEU A 397 -17.57 10.30 19.82
N GLY A 398 -17.22 9.06 20.18
CA GLY A 398 -18.22 8.02 20.45
C GLY A 398 -18.69 7.91 21.90
N ARG A 399 -18.11 8.67 22.84
CA ARG A 399 -18.64 8.78 24.21
C ARG A 399 -19.72 9.87 24.22
N GLY A 400 -20.97 9.49 24.51
CA GLY A 400 -22.06 10.46 24.65
C GLY A 400 -21.73 11.55 25.68
N GLY A 401 -22.22 12.77 25.45
CA GLY A 401 -21.92 13.96 26.27
C GLY A 401 -21.33 15.10 25.45
N ALA A 402 -20.71 16.07 26.13
CA ALA A 402 -19.89 17.11 25.53
C ALA A 402 -18.41 16.74 25.73
N PRO A 403 -17.77 16.02 24.78
CA PRO A 403 -16.39 15.60 24.95
C PRO A 403 -15.46 16.82 24.99
N GLU A 404 -14.51 16.83 25.91
CA GLU A 404 -13.49 17.88 26.02
C GLU A 404 -12.22 17.46 25.27
N PRO A 405 -11.62 18.36 24.46
CA PRO A 405 -10.33 18.09 23.83
C PRO A 405 -9.23 17.85 24.86
N VAL A 406 -8.41 16.84 24.63
CA VAL A 406 -7.21 16.55 25.42
C VAL A 406 -6.00 17.09 24.68
N ALA A 407 -5.32 18.06 25.29
CA ALA A 407 -4.02 18.53 24.83
C ALA A 407 -2.91 17.54 25.25
N LEU A 408 -2.02 17.23 24.32
CA LEU A 408 -0.94 16.27 24.46
C LEU A 408 0.37 16.96 24.06
N GLU A 409 1.24 17.19 25.03
CA GLU A 409 2.48 17.94 24.87
C GLU A 409 3.67 17.18 25.48
N GLY A 410 4.90 17.49 25.04
CA GLY A 410 6.12 16.85 25.53
C GLY A 410 6.10 15.33 25.35
N THR A 411 6.39 14.58 26.41
CA THR A 411 6.41 13.09 26.38
C THR A 411 5.05 12.51 25.99
N ALA A 412 3.93 13.14 26.38
CA ALA A 412 2.60 12.69 25.98
C ALA A 412 2.39 12.80 24.47
N ALA A 413 2.95 13.83 23.83
CA ALA A 413 2.94 13.98 22.38
C ALA A 413 3.79 12.91 21.68
N LEU A 414 4.97 12.56 22.23
CA LEU A 414 5.81 11.48 21.70
C LEU A 414 5.12 10.12 21.77
N ILE A 415 4.47 9.79 22.90
CA ILE A 415 3.73 8.53 23.04
C ILE A 415 2.52 8.51 22.12
N TRP A 416 1.79 9.63 22.00
CA TRP A 416 0.66 9.75 21.08
C TRP A 416 1.09 9.60 19.61
N ALA A 417 2.18 10.25 19.21
CA ALA A 417 2.77 10.12 17.88
C ALA A 417 3.18 8.67 17.59
N ALA A 418 3.79 7.98 18.57
CA ALA A 418 4.14 6.58 18.43
C ALA A 418 2.91 5.68 18.26
N LEU A 419 1.88 5.89 19.08
CA LEU A 419 0.64 5.10 19.04
C LEU A 419 -0.14 5.30 17.73
N THR A 420 -0.28 6.56 17.27
CA THR A 420 -0.96 6.90 16.01
C THR A 420 -0.20 6.36 14.80
N THR A 421 1.13 6.44 14.80
CA THR A 421 1.98 5.95 13.70
C THR A 421 1.96 4.43 13.62
N ALA A 422 2.08 3.75 14.75
CA ALA A 422 2.18 2.30 14.81
C ALA A 422 0.87 1.57 14.48
N ARG A 423 -0.30 2.24 14.55
CA ARG A 423 -1.63 1.67 14.21
C ARG A 423 -1.96 0.33 14.87
N GLY A 424 -1.32 0.03 16.00
CA GLY A 424 -1.39 -1.27 16.68
C GLY A 424 -0.01 -1.75 17.10
N ALA A 425 0.33 -1.63 18.38
CA ALA A 425 1.61 -2.10 18.91
C ALA A 425 1.51 -2.50 20.38
N THR A 426 2.32 -3.47 20.81
CA THR A 426 2.42 -3.81 22.23
C THR A 426 3.02 -2.64 23.02
N ALA A 427 2.83 -2.60 24.34
CA ALA A 427 3.43 -1.56 25.17
C ALA A 427 4.96 -1.59 25.05
N ASP A 428 5.57 -2.77 25.04
CA ASP A 428 7.00 -2.95 24.81
C ASP A 428 7.48 -2.35 23.47
N ALA A 429 6.70 -2.53 22.40
CA ALA A 429 7.03 -1.97 21.09
C ALA A 429 6.91 -0.44 21.07
N LEU A 430 5.89 0.10 21.75
CA LEU A 430 5.72 1.55 21.91
C LEU A 430 6.85 2.17 22.74
N VAL A 431 7.28 1.52 23.82
CA VAL A 431 8.43 1.96 24.63
C VAL A 431 9.68 2.10 23.77
N ARG A 432 10.02 1.08 22.97
CA ARG A 432 11.17 1.14 22.06
C ARG A 432 11.03 2.26 21.03
N ALA A 433 9.83 2.45 20.47
CA ALA A 433 9.57 3.47 19.48
C ALA A 433 9.64 4.89 20.05
N VAL A 434 9.20 5.10 21.29
CA VAL A 434 9.30 6.38 22.00
C VAL A 434 10.75 6.66 22.40
N ALA A 435 11.45 5.66 22.95
CA ALA A 435 12.87 5.76 23.30
C ALA A 435 13.72 6.19 22.10
N SER A 436 13.53 5.53 20.95
CA SER A 436 14.25 5.87 19.72
C SER A 436 13.91 7.26 19.17
N ARG A 437 12.67 7.74 19.31
CA ARG A 437 12.25 9.06 18.81
C ARG A 437 12.70 10.20 19.72
N GLY A 438 12.72 9.96 21.02
CA GLY A 438 13.08 10.96 22.04
C GLY A 438 14.55 10.95 22.44
N ASP A 439 15.37 10.03 21.93
CA ASP A 439 16.73 9.75 22.42
C ASP A 439 16.76 9.51 23.94
N LEU A 440 15.85 8.64 24.41
CA LEU A 440 15.63 8.31 25.82
C LEU A 440 16.01 6.85 26.11
N ASP A 441 16.25 6.51 27.38
CA ASP A 441 16.44 5.13 27.81
C ASP A 441 15.07 4.41 27.94
N ALA A 442 14.94 3.27 27.28
CA ALA A 442 13.70 2.48 27.26
C ALA A 442 13.28 1.96 28.65
N ILE A 443 14.23 1.63 29.52
CA ILE A 443 13.95 1.13 30.88
C ILE A 443 13.40 2.26 31.75
N GLU A 444 13.92 3.48 31.59
CA GLU A 444 13.49 4.64 32.37
C GLU A 444 12.05 5.07 32.04
N ILE A 445 11.62 4.91 30.79
CA ILE A 445 10.29 5.35 30.33
C ILE A 445 9.20 4.27 30.32
N ASP A 446 9.54 2.99 30.53
CA ASP A 446 8.59 1.87 30.42
C ASP A 446 7.35 2.06 31.30
N GLY A 447 7.56 2.39 32.58
CA GLY A 447 6.49 2.61 33.53
C GLY A 447 5.58 3.78 33.12
N ASP A 448 6.16 4.89 32.67
CA ASP A 448 5.43 6.08 32.26
C ASP A 448 4.58 5.81 31.01
N VAL A 449 5.13 5.11 30.02
CA VAL A 449 4.39 4.72 28.79
C VAL A 449 3.19 3.85 29.15
N ARG A 450 3.38 2.83 30.00
CA ARG A 450 2.31 1.91 30.39
C ARG A 450 1.19 2.61 31.18
N VAL A 451 1.55 3.47 32.13
CA VAL A 451 0.59 4.30 32.88
C VAL A 451 -0.17 5.22 31.93
N PHE A 452 0.53 5.85 31.00
CA PHE A 452 -0.08 6.78 30.06
C PHE A 452 -1.05 6.10 29.08
N LEU A 453 -0.74 4.89 28.61
CA LEU A 453 -1.67 4.09 27.80
C LEU A 453 -2.98 3.80 28.55
N GLY A 454 -2.90 3.49 29.85
CA GLY A 454 -4.07 3.36 30.72
C GLY A 454 -4.89 4.65 30.79
N LEU A 455 -4.24 5.79 30.98
CA LEU A 455 -4.91 7.12 31.01
C LEU A 455 -5.60 7.45 29.68
N LEU A 456 -4.98 7.12 28.54
CA LEU A 456 -5.60 7.28 27.23
C LEU A 456 -6.84 6.39 27.08
N ALA A 457 -6.80 5.15 27.59
CA ALA A 457 -7.95 4.24 27.60
C ALA A 457 -9.10 4.77 28.47
N ASP A 458 -8.79 5.23 29.67
CA ASP A 458 -9.75 5.81 30.60
C ASP A 458 -10.45 7.03 30.02
N ARG A 459 -9.74 7.85 29.24
CA ARG A 459 -10.28 8.99 28.49
C ARG A 459 -10.98 8.63 27.18
N GLY A 460 -10.98 7.35 26.79
CA GLY A 460 -11.60 6.89 25.55
C GLY A 460 -10.86 7.36 24.30
N LEU A 461 -9.55 7.54 24.39
CA LEU A 461 -8.68 7.92 23.27
C LEU A 461 -7.95 6.69 22.67
N ALA A 462 -7.60 5.73 23.51
CA ALA A 462 -6.95 4.49 23.11
C ALA A 462 -7.76 3.28 23.58
N GLU A 463 -7.46 2.12 23.03
CA GLU A 463 -7.99 0.84 23.49
C GLU A 463 -6.97 -0.26 23.27
N LEU A 464 -7.17 -1.38 23.96
CA LEU A 464 -6.49 -2.61 23.60
C LEU A 464 -6.98 -3.03 22.22
N TYR A 465 -6.04 -3.27 21.33
CA TYR A 465 -6.22 -4.02 20.11
C TYR A 465 -6.58 -5.44 20.52
N LEU A 466 -7.88 -5.69 20.62
CA LEU A 466 -8.44 -7.03 20.72
C LEU A 466 -8.96 -7.35 19.31
N PRO A 467 -8.39 -8.36 18.65
CA PRO A 467 -8.72 -8.72 17.27
C PRO A 467 -10.15 -9.21 17.13
#